data_AF-A0A2X4TEK3-F1
#
_entry.id   AF-A0A2X4TEK3-F1
#
_cell.length_a   1.000
_cell.length_b   1.000
_cell.length_c   1.000
_cell.angle_alpha   90.00
_cell.angle_beta   90.00
_cell.angle_gamma   90.00
#
_symmetry.space_group_name_H-M   'P 1'
#
loop_
_entity.id
_entity.type
_entity.pdbx_description
1 polymer ?
#
loop_
_entity_poly.entity_id
_entity_poly.type
_entity_poly.pdbx_seq_one_letter_code
_entity_poly.pdbx_strand_id
1 'polypeptide(L)'
;MKKIYLVIILVLFISTNVYTQLHNNIFFCRNSPECDFSHVLPDYREHISDTPLKYTLISTEPLAQVELRHYELLSQHWSPDDMVTPAQWRHNVDIYIPETAKQRHALVVVNNGVNYEEGVQINSKPVDFTQETLASIARDTNTIVISVSDIPNQYLTFQDDKKPLKEDESVSRSWALFMEAPEQRKLMPLNIPMVSSLSQAIRLAKEELTRWNIHSFIVTGISKRGWTAWLSAIADPDVEAIVPFAIDLLDIDASLEHIYQSYGGNWPITFYPLLSTRDR
;
A
#
# COMPACT_ATOMS: atom_id res chain seq x y z
N MET A 1 -34.67 6.30 -75.87
CA MET A 1 -34.66 5.80 -74.47
C MET A 1 -33.27 6.02 -73.88
N LYS A 2 -33.08 7.09 -73.08
CA LYS A 2 -31.79 7.42 -72.43
C LYS A 2 -31.67 6.64 -71.12
N LYS A 3 -30.60 5.86 -70.95
CA LYS A 3 -30.25 5.19 -69.68
C LYS A 3 -29.60 6.20 -68.74
N ILE A 4 -30.11 6.29 -67.51
CA ILE A 4 -29.52 7.07 -66.42
C ILE A 4 -28.69 6.10 -65.57
N TYR A 5 -27.41 6.41 -65.36
CA TYR A 5 -26.53 5.67 -64.46
C TYR A 5 -26.50 6.37 -63.09
N LEU A 6 -26.82 5.62 -62.05
CA LEU A 6 -26.74 6.06 -60.65
C LEU A 6 -25.32 5.76 -60.14
N VAL A 7 -24.54 6.80 -59.81
CA VAL A 7 -23.23 6.65 -59.15
C VAL A 7 -23.45 6.79 -57.65
N ILE A 8 -23.18 5.72 -56.90
CA ILE A 8 -23.18 5.73 -55.43
C ILE A 8 -21.73 5.92 -54.97
N ILE A 9 -21.44 7.05 -54.31
CA ILE A 9 -20.15 7.30 -53.67
C ILE A 9 -20.21 6.75 -52.26
N LEU A 10 -19.43 5.69 -51.99
CA LEU A 10 -19.25 5.12 -50.66
C LEU A 10 -18.10 5.87 -49.97
N VAL A 11 -18.39 6.65 -48.93
CA VAL A 11 -17.36 7.30 -48.10
C VAL A 11 -16.98 6.34 -46.98
N LEU A 12 -15.79 5.74 -47.10
CA LEU A 12 -15.15 4.94 -46.06
C LEU A 12 -14.47 5.88 -45.05
N PHE A 13 -15.06 6.03 -43.86
CA PHE A 13 -14.36 6.62 -42.71
C PHE A 13 -13.46 5.56 -42.09
N ILE A 14 -12.16 5.66 -42.32
CA ILE A 14 -11.15 4.92 -41.56
C ILE A 14 -10.90 5.72 -40.28
N SER A 15 -11.47 5.29 -39.16
CA SER A 15 -11.10 5.82 -37.85
C SER A 15 -9.86 5.07 -37.35
N THR A 16 -8.68 5.66 -37.52
CA THR A 16 -7.49 5.29 -36.76
C THR A 16 -7.67 5.77 -35.33
N ASN A 17 -7.78 4.85 -34.36
CA ASN A 17 -7.66 5.21 -32.95
C ASN A 17 -6.19 5.56 -32.67
N VAL A 18 -5.92 6.85 -32.60
CA VAL A 18 -4.67 7.36 -32.00
C VAL A 18 -4.88 7.31 -30.50
N TYR A 19 -4.21 6.39 -29.81
CA TYR A 19 -4.10 6.46 -28.35
C TYR A 19 -3.10 7.54 -28.00
N THR A 20 -3.57 8.76 -27.75
CA THR A 20 -2.85 9.64 -26.82
C THR A 20 -3.04 9.06 -25.44
N GLN A 21 -1.97 8.55 -24.82
CA GLN A 21 -1.95 8.35 -23.37
C GLN A 21 -2.08 9.73 -22.72
N LEU A 22 -3.32 10.14 -22.48
CA LEU A 22 -3.60 11.14 -21.47
C LEU A 22 -3.18 10.51 -20.15
N HIS A 23 -2.19 11.09 -19.49
CA HIS A 23 -1.96 10.89 -18.06
C HIS A 23 -3.28 11.16 -17.35
N ASN A 24 -4.02 10.10 -17.04
CA ASN A 24 -5.23 10.15 -16.24
C ASN A 24 -4.82 10.41 -14.79
N ASN A 25 -4.51 11.67 -14.46
CA ASN A 25 -4.67 12.16 -13.09
C ASN A 25 -6.18 12.24 -12.81
N ILE A 26 -6.79 11.07 -12.55
CA ILE A 26 -8.19 10.93 -12.19
C ILE A 26 -8.32 11.19 -10.68
N PHE A 27 -9.00 12.30 -10.40
CA PHE A 27 -9.81 12.61 -9.21
C PHE A 27 -9.14 12.52 -7.83
N PHE A 28 -8.35 13.54 -7.49
CA PHE A 28 -8.20 13.97 -6.10
C PHE A 28 -8.48 15.47 -6.06
N CYS A 29 -9.51 15.89 -5.32
CA CYS A 29 -9.93 17.30 -5.20
C CYS A 29 -10.57 17.90 -6.46
N ARG A 30 -11.86 17.59 -6.68
CA ARG A 30 -12.72 18.36 -7.60
C ARG A 30 -13.64 19.30 -6.81
N ASN A 31 -13.68 20.56 -7.23
CA ASN A 31 -14.70 21.58 -6.93
C ASN A 31 -14.73 22.25 -5.54
N SER A 32 -13.70 22.13 -4.71
CA SER A 32 -13.51 23.03 -3.55
C SER A 32 -12.32 23.96 -3.81
N PRO A 33 -12.38 25.25 -3.44
CA PRO A 33 -11.23 26.16 -3.52
C PRO A 33 -10.05 25.73 -2.62
N GLU A 34 -10.27 24.79 -1.69
CA GLU A 34 -9.25 24.15 -0.85
C GLU A 34 -9.38 22.62 -0.96
N CYS A 35 -8.28 21.91 -1.20
CA CYS A 35 -8.26 20.44 -1.29
C CYS A 35 -8.41 19.84 0.11
N ASP A 36 -9.48 19.10 0.34
CA ASP A 36 -9.67 18.36 1.58
C ASP A 36 -8.81 17.09 1.53
N PHE A 37 -7.65 17.14 2.21
CA PHE A 37 -6.71 16.02 2.25
C PHE A 37 -7.26 14.78 2.97
N SER A 38 -8.36 14.88 3.73
CA SER A 38 -8.96 13.74 4.43
C SER A 38 -9.48 12.66 3.46
N HIS A 39 -9.81 13.05 2.22
CA HIS A 39 -10.31 12.15 1.18
C HIS A 39 -9.23 11.50 0.34
N VAL A 40 -7.98 12.01 0.36
CA VAL A 40 -6.92 11.55 -0.56
C VAL A 40 -6.68 10.04 -0.45
N LEU A 41 -6.61 9.52 0.77
CA LEU A 41 -6.33 8.11 0.98
C LEU A 41 -7.53 7.20 0.62
N PRO A 42 -8.76 7.44 1.13
CA PRO A 42 -9.94 6.69 0.70
C PRO A 42 -10.17 6.70 -0.81
N ASP A 43 -10.04 7.87 -1.46
CA ASP A 43 -10.23 8.03 -2.89
C ASP A 43 -9.17 7.25 -3.69
N TYR A 44 -7.92 7.20 -3.19
CA TYR A 44 -6.83 6.50 -3.88
C TYR A 44 -6.99 5.00 -3.78
N ARG A 45 -7.43 4.51 -2.61
CA ARG A 45 -7.83 3.11 -2.43
C ARG A 45 -8.95 2.72 -3.39
N GLU A 46 -10.00 3.55 -3.50
CA GLU A 46 -11.11 3.31 -4.43
C GLU A 46 -10.62 3.27 -5.88
N HIS A 47 -9.82 4.25 -6.30
CA HIS A 47 -9.26 4.29 -7.64
C HIS A 47 -8.43 3.04 -7.98
N ILE A 48 -7.56 2.58 -7.08
CA ILE A 48 -6.77 1.36 -7.31
C ILE A 48 -7.67 0.11 -7.32
N SER A 49 -8.80 0.12 -6.62
CA SER A 49 -9.77 -1.00 -6.62
C SER A 49 -10.43 -1.24 -7.99
N ASP A 50 -10.52 -0.20 -8.83
CA ASP A 50 -11.01 -0.32 -10.21
C ASP A 50 -10.00 -0.99 -11.16
N THR A 51 -8.76 -1.16 -10.73
CA THR A 51 -7.74 -1.87 -11.52
C THR A 51 -7.83 -3.38 -11.31
N PRO A 52 -7.54 -4.19 -12.35
CA PRO A 52 -7.50 -5.65 -12.20
C PRO A 52 -6.49 -6.07 -11.15
N LEU A 53 -6.92 -6.92 -10.21
CA LEU A 53 -6.06 -7.51 -9.20
C LEU A 53 -5.04 -8.44 -9.88
N LYS A 54 -3.76 -8.29 -9.54
CA LYS A 54 -2.65 -9.06 -10.14
C LYS A 54 -1.87 -9.80 -9.06
N TYR A 55 -2.06 -11.10 -8.99
CA TYR A 55 -1.34 -11.96 -8.05
C TYR A 55 -1.10 -13.35 -8.63
N THR A 56 -0.12 -14.07 -8.08
CA THR A 56 0.22 -15.44 -8.49
C THR A 56 0.45 -16.29 -7.25
N LEU A 57 -0.17 -17.47 -7.20
CA LEU A 57 0.17 -18.51 -6.21
C LEU A 57 1.54 -19.11 -6.56
N ILE A 58 2.50 -18.96 -5.66
CA ILE A 58 3.88 -19.44 -5.83
C ILE A 58 4.03 -20.87 -5.33
N SER A 59 3.56 -21.15 -4.12
CA SER A 59 3.64 -22.48 -3.51
C SER A 59 2.59 -22.68 -2.41
N THR A 60 2.39 -23.94 -2.04
CA THR A 60 1.61 -24.34 -0.87
C THR A 60 2.42 -25.33 -0.07
N GLU A 61 2.56 -25.07 1.23
CA GLU A 61 3.44 -25.81 2.13
C GLU A 61 2.66 -26.27 3.36
N PRO A 62 2.70 -27.57 3.71
CA PRO A 62 2.12 -28.04 4.96
C PRO A 62 3.03 -27.68 6.14
N LEU A 63 2.47 -27.03 7.15
CA LEU A 63 3.06 -26.84 8.47
C LEU A 63 2.27 -27.65 9.51
N ALA A 64 2.76 -27.70 10.74
CA ALA A 64 2.07 -28.41 11.82
C ALA A 64 0.70 -27.76 12.11
N GLN A 65 -0.40 -28.43 11.72
CA GLN A 65 -1.80 -28.01 11.88
C GLN A 65 -2.18 -26.72 11.11
N VAL A 66 -1.36 -26.31 10.13
CA VAL A 66 -1.55 -25.11 9.32
C VAL A 66 -1.13 -25.40 7.88
N GLU A 67 -1.96 -25.03 6.93
CA GLU A 67 -1.59 -24.93 5.52
C GLU A 67 -1.08 -23.51 5.24
N LEU A 68 0.13 -23.38 4.70
CA LEU A 68 0.70 -22.10 4.28
C LEU A 68 0.61 -21.97 2.77
N ARG A 69 0.03 -20.88 2.28
CA ARG A 69 0.01 -20.52 0.85
C ARG A 69 0.81 -19.26 0.62
N HIS A 70 1.74 -19.32 -0.33
CA HIS A 70 2.61 -18.22 -0.69
C HIS A 70 2.12 -17.59 -2.00
N TYR A 71 1.86 -16.29 -1.98
CA TYR A 71 1.46 -15.52 -3.16
C TYR A 71 2.43 -14.36 -3.41
N GLU A 72 2.68 -14.06 -4.67
CA GLU A 72 3.24 -12.77 -5.08
C GLU A 72 2.08 -11.85 -5.49
N LEU A 73 2.03 -10.64 -4.94
CA LEU A 73 1.05 -9.61 -5.26
C LEU A 73 1.74 -8.42 -5.92
N LEU A 74 1.28 -8.03 -7.09
CA LEU A 74 1.57 -6.74 -7.72
C LEU A 74 0.45 -5.77 -7.33
N SER A 75 0.68 -4.95 -6.30
CA SER A 75 -0.37 -4.12 -5.70
C SER A 75 -0.71 -2.90 -6.53
N GLN A 76 0.30 -2.21 -7.06
CA GLN A 76 0.09 -0.93 -7.75
C GLN A 76 1.33 -0.48 -8.53
N HIS A 77 1.12 0.60 -9.29
CA HIS A 77 2.18 1.45 -9.82
C HIS A 77 2.08 2.81 -9.12
N TRP A 78 3.08 3.18 -8.34
CA TRP A 78 3.11 4.42 -7.58
C TRP A 78 4.42 5.18 -7.84
N SER A 79 4.30 6.26 -8.61
CA SER A 79 5.35 7.25 -8.84
C SER A 79 4.69 8.60 -9.11
N PRO A 80 4.17 9.27 -8.08
CA PRO A 80 3.56 10.58 -8.25
C PRO A 80 4.58 11.54 -8.88
N ASP A 81 4.15 12.24 -9.93
CA ASP A 81 4.97 13.12 -10.76
C ASP A 81 6.22 12.45 -11.36
N ASP A 82 6.19 11.12 -11.54
CA ASP A 82 7.34 10.28 -11.95
C ASP A 82 8.58 10.45 -11.03
N MET A 83 8.36 10.90 -9.79
CA MET A 83 9.43 11.27 -8.88
C MET A 83 10.00 10.11 -8.07
N VAL A 84 9.38 8.94 -8.07
CA VAL A 84 9.75 7.84 -7.17
C VAL A 84 10.02 6.54 -7.91
N THR A 85 11.12 5.87 -7.58
CA THR A 85 11.49 4.58 -8.16
C THR A 85 11.88 3.57 -7.07
N PRO A 86 11.63 2.26 -7.27
CA PRO A 86 10.85 1.68 -8.36
C PRO A 86 9.35 2.02 -8.25
N ALA A 87 8.73 2.32 -9.38
CA ALA A 87 7.32 2.65 -9.43
C ALA A 87 6.41 1.43 -9.25
N GLN A 88 6.89 0.24 -9.60
CA GLN A 88 6.12 -1.00 -9.46
C GLN A 88 6.24 -1.56 -8.03
N TRP A 89 5.10 -1.75 -7.36
CA TRP A 89 5.05 -2.27 -5.99
C TRP A 89 4.65 -3.74 -5.97
N ARG A 90 5.55 -4.58 -5.45
CA ARG A 90 5.35 -6.02 -5.31
C ARG A 90 5.33 -6.38 -3.83
N HIS A 91 4.71 -7.49 -3.47
CA HIS A 91 4.62 -7.93 -2.07
C HIS A 91 4.56 -9.45 -2.01
N ASN A 92 5.21 -10.03 -1.00
CA ASN A 92 4.96 -11.40 -0.60
C ASN A 92 3.74 -11.46 0.32
N VAL A 93 2.72 -12.24 -0.05
CA VAL A 93 1.50 -12.46 0.73
C VAL A 93 1.42 -13.92 1.14
N ASP A 94 1.60 -14.15 2.44
CA ASP A 94 1.55 -15.48 3.04
C ASP A 94 0.22 -15.66 3.77
N ILE A 95 -0.54 -16.70 3.41
CA ILE A 95 -1.81 -17.03 4.06
C ILE A 95 -1.66 -18.33 4.85
N TYR A 96 -1.79 -18.23 6.17
CA TYR A 96 -1.72 -19.31 7.13
C TYR A 96 -3.14 -19.76 7.49
N ILE A 97 -3.52 -20.94 7.04
CA ILE A 97 -4.86 -21.49 7.18
C ILE A 97 -4.81 -22.66 8.18
N PRO A 98 -5.31 -22.50 9.43
CA PRO A 98 -5.35 -23.59 10.38
C PRO A 98 -6.39 -24.65 10.00
N GLU A 99 -6.18 -25.90 10.41
CA GLU A 99 -7.07 -27.03 10.09
C GLU A 99 -8.54 -26.76 10.44
N THR A 100 -8.78 -26.10 11.57
CA THR A 100 -10.11 -25.70 12.06
C THR A 100 -10.32 -24.18 12.00
N ALA A 101 -10.02 -23.57 10.85
CA ALA A 101 -10.18 -22.13 10.64
C ALA A 101 -11.61 -21.62 10.87
N LYS A 102 -11.69 -20.55 11.67
CA LYS A 102 -12.89 -19.73 11.86
C LYS A 102 -13.30 -19.07 10.54
N GLN A 103 -14.57 -18.73 10.46
CA GLN A 103 -15.17 -18.02 9.33
C GLN A 103 -15.23 -16.51 9.59
N ARG A 104 -15.57 -15.73 8.57
CA ARG A 104 -15.80 -14.27 8.59
C ARG A 104 -14.55 -13.42 8.82
N HIS A 105 -13.78 -13.70 9.87
CA HIS A 105 -12.67 -12.86 10.32
C HIS A 105 -11.30 -13.46 9.97
N ALA A 106 -10.37 -12.61 9.52
CA ALA A 106 -8.96 -12.94 9.41
C ALA A 106 -8.08 -11.86 10.06
N LEU A 107 -6.91 -12.27 10.55
CA LEU A 107 -5.88 -11.37 11.02
C LEU A 107 -4.96 -11.02 9.85
N VAL A 108 -4.78 -9.74 9.55
CA VAL A 108 -3.81 -9.26 8.57
C VAL A 108 -2.64 -8.63 9.31
N VAL A 109 -1.45 -9.15 9.05
CA VAL A 109 -0.18 -8.67 9.59
C VAL A 109 0.55 -7.91 8.50
N VAL A 110 0.68 -6.60 8.68
CA VAL A 110 1.49 -5.75 7.83
C VAL A 110 2.95 -5.93 8.28
N ASN A 111 3.74 -6.62 7.47
CA ASN A 111 5.09 -7.08 7.81
C ASN A 111 6.16 -6.30 7.03
N ASN A 112 7.38 -6.31 7.57
CA ASN A 112 8.53 -5.73 6.92
C ASN A 112 9.05 -6.64 5.81
N GLY A 113 9.83 -6.06 4.90
CA GLY A 113 10.63 -6.74 3.92
C GLY A 113 11.44 -5.73 3.11
N VAL A 114 12.37 -6.26 2.32
CA VAL A 114 13.14 -5.51 1.34
C VAL A 114 12.95 -6.21 0.01
N ASN A 115 12.28 -5.54 -0.92
CA ASN A 115 12.06 -6.06 -2.25
C ASN A 115 13.14 -5.65 -3.24
N TYR A 116 13.86 -4.58 -2.93
CA TYR A 116 14.88 -4.04 -3.83
C TYR A 116 16.13 -3.75 -3.02
N GLU A 117 17.29 -4.12 -3.53
CA GLU A 117 18.61 -3.72 -3.01
C GLU A 117 19.46 -3.26 -4.21
N GLU A 118 20.04 -2.06 -4.12
CA GLU A 118 20.82 -1.44 -5.21
C GLU A 118 20.07 -1.39 -6.58
N GLY A 119 18.74 -1.29 -6.56
CA GLY A 119 17.90 -1.26 -7.76
C GLY A 119 17.61 -2.64 -8.37
N VAL A 120 18.12 -3.71 -7.76
CA VAL A 120 17.83 -5.09 -8.14
C VAL A 120 16.75 -5.66 -7.23
N GLN A 121 15.77 -6.35 -7.81
CA GLN A 121 14.75 -7.03 -7.02
C GLN A 121 15.36 -8.22 -6.28
N ILE A 122 15.12 -8.32 -4.98
CA ILE A 122 15.59 -9.40 -4.12
C ILE A 122 14.41 -10.06 -3.40
N ASN A 123 14.56 -11.34 -3.07
CA ASN A 123 13.63 -12.05 -2.20
C ASN A 123 14.22 -12.08 -0.79
N SER A 124 13.86 -11.09 0.03
CA SER A 124 14.26 -11.07 1.44
C SER A 124 13.20 -11.74 2.32
N LYS A 125 13.63 -12.26 3.48
CA LYS A 125 12.69 -12.81 4.46
C LYS A 125 12.08 -11.68 5.30
N PRO A 126 10.79 -11.76 5.63
CA PRO A 126 10.17 -10.81 6.55
C PRO A 126 10.84 -10.87 7.93
N VAL A 127 11.00 -9.70 8.57
CA VAL A 127 11.79 -9.57 9.80
C VAL A 127 11.00 -9.16 11.04
N ASP A 128 9.85 -8.50 10.91
CA ASP A 128 9.09 -8.03 12.08
C ASP A 128 8.31 -9.19 12.73
N PHE A 129 7.67 -10.03 11.90
CA PHE A 129 6.97 -11.22 12.34
C PHE A 129 7.45 -12.45 11.56
N THR A 130 7.93 -13.47 12.29
CA THR A 130 8.46 -14.69 11.68
C THR A 130 7.34 -15.66 11.27
N GLN A 131 7.64 -16.52 10.30
CA GLN A 131 6.72 -17.60 9.89
C GLN A 131 6.28 -18.48 11.08
N GLU A 132 7.19 -18.81 11.99
CA GLU A 132 6.88 -19.61 13.17
C GLU A 132 5.88 -18.90 14.09
N THR A 133 6.09 -17.60 14.34
CA THR A 133 5.17 -16.77 15.13
C THR A 133 3.79 -16.74 14.49
N LEU A 134 3.71 -16.49 13.19
CA LEU A 134 2.44 -16.36 12.45
C LEU A 134 1.69 -17.70 12.38
N ALA A 135 2.40 -18.81 12.13
CA ALA A 135 1.83 -20.14 12.16
C ALA A 135 1.31 -20.51 13.55
N SER A 136 2.01 -20.14 14.63
CA SER A 136 1.53 -20.36 16.00
C SER A 136 0.26 -19.57 16.27
N ILE A 137 0.20 -18.28 15.88
CA ILE A 137 -1.02 -17.47 16.05
C ILE A 137 -2.19 -18.10 15.31
N ALA A 138 -1.99 -18.53 14.05
CA ALA A 138 -3.03 -19.16 13.26
C ALA A 138 -3.56 -20.43 13.94
N ARG A 139 -2.66 -21.32 14.35
CA ARG A 139 -2.99 -22.58 15.03
C ARG A 139 -3.68 -22.35 16.37
N ASP A 140 -3.09 -21.54 17.23
CA ASP A 140 -3.52 -21.41 18.63
C ASP A 140 -4.85 -20.65 18.74
N THR A 141 -5.15 -19.79 17.76
CA THR A 141 -6.40 -19.01 17.74
C THR A 141 -7.46 -19.57 16.79
N ASN A 142 -7.13 -20.55 15.95
CA ASN A 142 -7.96 -21.04 14.85
C ASN A 142 -8.40 -19.91 13.88
N THR A 143 -7.58 -18.89 13.70
CA THR A 143 -7.87 -17.74 12.84
C THR A 143 -6.96 -17.80 11.62
N ILE A 144 -7.48 -17.50 10.43
CA ILE A 144 -6.63 -17.34 9.26
C ILE A 144 -5.75 -16.10 9.46
N VAL A 145 -4.44 -16.25 9.28
CA VAL A 145 -3.48 -15.15 9.37
C VAL A 145 -2.95 -14.87 7.97
N ILE A 146 -2.95 -13.60 7.57
CA ILE A 146 -2.48 -13.12 6.27
C ILE A 146 -1.31 -12.18 6.55
N SER A 147 -0.08 -12.55 6.21
CA SER A 147 1.08 -11.68 6.32
C SER A 147 1.38 -11.03 4.98
N VAL A 148 1.38 -9.70 4.94
CA VAL A 148 1.72 -8.91 3.77
C VAL A 148 3.06 -8.26 4.01
N SER A 149 4.08 -8.74 3.30
CA SER A 149 5.46 -8.29 3.47
C SER A 149 5.79 -7.15 2.52
N ASP A 150 6.97 -6.56 2.72
CA ASP A 150 7.49 -5.50 1.86
C ASP A 150 6.61 -4.24 1.86
N ILE A 151 6.09 -3.88 3.05
CA ILE A 151 5.43 -2.61 3.30
C ILE A 151 6.30 -1.78 4.25
N PRO A 152 6.91 -0.67 3.78
CA PRO A 152 6.92 -0.17 2.40
C PRO A 152 7.75 -1.03 1.42
N ASN A 153 7.50 -0.86 0.11
CA ASN A 153 8.21 -1.55 -0.99
C ASN A 153 9.63 -0.96 -1.19
N GLN A 154 10.50 -1.20 -0.21
CA GLN A 154 11.80 -0.53 -0.08
C GLN A 154 12.97 -1.34 -0.70
N TYR A 155 14.08 -0.71 -1.09
CA TYR A 155 14.38 0.74 -1.04
C TYR A 155 13.61 1.60 -2.08
N LEU A 156 13.49 2.90 -1.81
CA LEU A 156 12.90 3.90 -2.70
C LEU A 156 13.89 5.04 -3.00
N THR A 157 14.00 5.45 -4.26
CA THR A 157 14.78 6.61 -4.70
C THR A 157 13.83 7.68 -5.21
N PHE A 158 13.94 8.89 -4.64
CA PHE A 158 13.23 10.08 -5.09
C PHE A 158 14.10 10.83 -6.10
N GLN A 159 13.57 11.40 -7.19
CA GLN A 159 14.32 11.86 -8.37
C GLN A 159 15.57 12.71 -8.06
N ASP A 160 15.53 13.57 -7.04
CA ASP A 160 16.66 14.44 -6.66
C ASP A 160 17.63 13.78 -5.65
N ASP A 161 17.24 12.65 -5.08
CA ASP A 161 18.01 11.96 -4.07
C ASP A 161 19.02 11.01 -4.72
N LYS A 162 20.30 11.25 -4.44
CA LYS A 162 21.41 10.45 -4.98
C LYS A 162 21.55 9.07 -4.35
N LYS A 163 20.69 8.71 -3.39
CA LYS A 163 20.76 7.44 -2.66
C LYS A 163 19.37 6.82 -2.47
N PRO A 164 19.25 5.49 -2.55
CA PRO A 164 18.04 4.78 -2.12
C PRO A 164 17.81 4.98 -0.62
N LEU A 165 16.56 5.22 -0.25
CA LEU A 165 16.09 5.41 1.13
C LEU A 165 15.24 4.21 1.56
N LYS A 166 15.20 3.95 2.87
CA LYS A 166 14.31 2.95 3.50
C LYS A 166 13.71 3.49 4.78
N GLU A 167 12.67 2.81 5.26
CA GLU A 167 12.13 3.03 6.61
C GLU A 167 11.84 4.52 6.88
N ASP A 168 12.35 5.07 7.99
CA ASP A 168 12.09 6.46 8.40
C ASP A 168 12.61 7.48 7.39
N GLU A 169 13.67 7.19 6.64
CA GLU A 169 14.20 8.11 5.62
C GLU A 169 13.20 8.28 4.47
N SER A 170 12.60 7.18 3.99
CA SER A 170 11.62 7.23 2.90
C SER A 170 10.33 7.92 3.33
N VAL A 171 9.84 7.61 4.55
CA VAL A 171 8.66 8.29 5.11
C VAL A 171 8.93 9.79 5.23
N SER A 172 10.03 10.17 5.86
CA SER A 172 10.38 11.59 6.09
C SER A 172 10.54 12.35 4.77
N ARG A 173 11.21 11.75 3.78
CA ARG A 173 11.40 12.39 2.47
C ARG A 173 10.09 12.59 1.73
N SER A 174 9.22 11.59 1.74
CA SER A 174 7.91 11.66 1.09
C SER A 174 7.04 12.79 1.66
N TRP A 175 7.07 12.97 2.99
CA TRP A 175 6.37 14.07 3.66
C TRP A 175 7.02 15.43 3.39
N ALA A 176 8.35 15.52 3.35
CA ALA A 176 9.04 16.76 2.99
C ALA A 176 8.65 17.24 1.58
N LEU A 177 8.65 16.33 0.60
CA LEU A 177 8.23 16.63 -0.76
C LEU A 177 6.76 17.07 -0.84
N PHE A 178 5.87 16.45 -0.05
CA PHE A 178 4.48 16.90 0.08
C PHE A 178 4.41 18.34 0.62
N MET A 179 5.12 18.65 1.70
CA MET A 179 5.09 19.97 2.34
C MET A 179 5.61 21.11 1.46
N GLU A 180 6.45 20.81 0.47
CA GLU A 180 6.91 21.80 -0.53
C GLU A 180 5.78 22.26 -1.47
N ALA A 181 4.83 21.37 -1.80
CA ALA A 181 3.74 21.66 -2.72
C ALA A 181 2.49 20.78 -2.43
N PRO A 182 1.77 20.99 -1.31
CA PRO A 182 0.76 20.05 -0.81
C PRO A 182 -0.37 19.74 -1.79
N GLU A 183 -0.88 20.77 -2.47
CA GLU A 183 -1.97 20.67 -3.44
C GLU A 183 -1.59 19.83 -4.67
N GLN A 184 -0.35 19.99 -5.14
CA GLN A 184 0.19 19.27 -6.29
C GLN A 184 0.62 17.85 -5.90
N ARG A 185 1.30 17.71 -4.75
CA ARG A 185 1.98 16.49 -4.31
C ARG A 185 1.20 15.68 -3.27
N LYS A 186 -0.12 15.82 -3.22
CA LYS A 186 -1.00 15.10 -2.28
C LYS A 186 -0.86 13.58 -2.25
N LEU A 187 -0.42 12.96 -3.35
CA LEU A 187 -0.16 11.51 -3.41
C LEU A 187 1.26 11.10 -3.01
N MET A 188 2.12 12.07 -2.69
CA MET A 188 3.52 11.86 -2.35
C MET A 188 3.75 11.17 -1.00
N PRO A 189 2.96 11.40 0.08
CA PRO A 189 3.17 10.73 1.35
C PRO A 189 3.19 9.20 1.20
N LEU A 190 4.27 8.56 1.68
CA LEU A 190 4.52 7.12 1.50
C LEU A 190 3.44 6.24 2.15
N ASN A 191 2.71 6.78 3.11
CA ASN A 191 1.58 6.11 3.75
C ASN A 191 0.48 5.71 2.75
N ILE A 192 0.31 6.47 1.66
CA ILE A 192 -0.72 6.24 0.64
C ILE A 192 -0.55 4.90 -0.06
N PRO A 193 0.59 4.63 -0.75
CA PRO A 193 0.80 3.34 -1.37
C PRO A 193 0.90 2.22 -0.32
N MET A 194 1.43 2.48 0.89
CA MET A 194 1.46 1.45 1.94
C MET A 194 0.06 0.92 2.30
N VAL A 195 -0.93 1.80 2.46
CA VAL A 195 -2.31 1.42 2.77
C VAL A 195 -2.99 0.77 1.57
N SER A 196 -2.79 1.29 0.37
CA SER A 196 -3.36 0.68 -0.85
C SER A 196 -2.80 -0.72 -1.10
N SER A 197 -1.53 -0.98 -0.79
CA SER A 197 -0.96 -2.34 -0.85
C SER A 197 -1.70 -3.32 0.06
N LEU A 198 -2.05 -2.88 1.27
CA LEU A 198 -2.84 -3.71 2.18
C LEU A 198 -4.25 -3.96 1.64
N SER A 199 -4.91 -2.93 1.09
CA SER A 199 -6.25 -3.07 0.49
C SER A 199 -6.26 -4.05 -0.68
N GLN A 200 -5.21 -4.07 -1.52
CA GLN A 200 -5.07 -5.08 -2.57
C GLN A 200 -4.85 -6.49 -2.03
N ALA A 201 -4.09 -6.64 -0.94
CA ALA A 201 -3.94 -7.93 -0.28
C ALA A 201 -5.25 -8.43 0.36
N ILE A 202 -6.08 -7.52 0.90
CA ILE A 202 -7.44 -7.84 1.35
C ILE A 202 -8.32 -8.34 0.20
N ARG A 203 -8.26 -7.70 -0.98
CA ARG A 203 -8.96 -8.18 -2.19
C ARG A 203 -8.52 -9.60 -2.57
N LEU A 204 -7.21 -9.85 -2.61
CA LEU A 204 -6.64 -11.18 -2.85
C LEU A 204 -7.19 -12.19 -1.83
N ALA A 205 -7.16 -11.85 -0.54
CA ALA A 205 -7.66 -12.73 0.51
C ALA A 205 -9.16 -13.05 0.34
N LYS A 206 -9.99 -12.08 -0.06
CA LYS A 206 -11.42 -12.31 -0.33
C LYS A 206 -11.64 -13.26 -1.50
N GLU A 207 -10.81 -13.18 -2.55
CA GLU A 207 -10.88 -14.11 -3.69
C GLU A 207 -10.46 -15.54 -3.32
N GLU A 208 -9.39 -15.69 -2.54
CA GLU A 208 -8.79 -16.99 -2.22
C GLU A 208 -9.46 -17.71 -1.02
N LEU A 209 -10.12 -16.97 -0.13
CA LEU A 209 -10.68 -17.48 1.14
C LEU A 209 -12.21 -17.57 1.16
N THR A 210 -12.84 -17.64 -0.02
CA THR A 210 -14.30 -17.79 -0.18
C THR A 210 -14.87 -18.98 0.60
N ARG A 211 -14.12 -20.09 0.72
CA ARG A 211 -14.51 -21.27 1.51
C ARG A 211 -14.81 -20.95 2.98
N TRP A 212 -14.10 -20.00 3.58
CA TRP A 212 -14.30 -19.59 4.97
C TRP A 212 -15.14 -18.31 5.08
N ASN A 213 -15.66 -17.82 3.96
CA ASN A 213 -16.44 -16.59 3.88
C ASN A 213 -15.70 -15.43 4.58
N ILE A 214 -14.40 -15.24 4.32
CA ILE A 214 -13.62 -14.17 4.93
C ILE A 214 -13.97 -12.84 4.25
N HIS A 215 -14.41 -11.86 5.04
CA HIS A 215 -14.82 -10.53 4.56
C HIS A 215 -14.63 -9.42 5.61
N SER A 216 -14.13 -9.73 6.80
CA SER A 216 -13.84 -8.75 7.85
C SER A 216 -12.43 -8.98 8.38
N PHE A 217 -11.64 -7.91 8.51
CA PHE A 217 -10.21 -8.00 8.78
C PHE A 217 -9.82 -7.26 10.04
N ILE A 218 -8.94 -7.88 10.82
CA ILE A 218 -8.26 -7.24 11.95
C ILE A 218 -6.84 -6.96 11.49
N VAL A 219 -6.36 -5.72 11.56
CA VAL A 219 -5.04 -5.34 11.03
C VAL A 219 -4.04 -5.06 12.15
N THR A 220 -2.83 -5.60 12.03
CA THR A 220 -1.73 -5.35 12.98
C THR A 220 -0.43 -5.05 12.24
N GLY A 221 0.50 -4.37 12.93
CA GLY A 221 1.79 -4.01 12.39
C GLY A 221 2.61 -3.20 13.39
N ILE A 222 3.93 -3.16 13.22
CA ILE A 222 4.85 -2.44 14.10
C ILE A 222 5.37 -1.17 13.42
N SER A 223 5.45 -0.07 14.17
CA SER A 223 6.06 1.19 13.73
C SER A 223 5.37 1.74 12.47
N LYS A 224 6.05 1.87 11.33
CA LYS A 224 5.43 2.35 10.07
C LYS A 224 4.26 1.47 9.63
N ARG A 225 4.33 0.16 9.88
CA ARG A 225 3.22 -0.77 9.60
C ARG A 225 2.06 -0.60 10.58
N GLY A 226 2.35 -0.19 11.82
CA GLY A 226 1.32 0.25 12.75
C GLY A 226 0.61 1.51 12.24
N TRP A 227 1.34 2.41 11.58
CA TRP A 227 0.73 3.57 10.91
C TRP A 227 -0.17 3.14 9.75
N THR A 228 0.29 2.17 8.94
CA THR A 228 -0.56 1.54 7.92
C THR A 228 -1.83 0.98 8.55
N ALA A 229 -1.75 0.27 9.68
CA ALA A 229 -2.93 -0.26 10.37
C ALA A 229 -3.91 0.85 10.76
N TRP A 230 -3.45 1.92 11.42
CA TRP A 230 -4.27 3.08 11.76
C TRP A 230 -4.97 3.68 10.54
N LEU A 231 -4.23 3.92 9.47
CA LEU A 231 -4.78 4.55 8.27
C LEU A 231 -5.70 3.61 7.48
N SER A 232 -5.45 2.30 7.51
CA SER A 232 -6.35 1.31 6.92
C SER A 232 -7.68 1.24 7.66
N ALA A 233 -7.73 1.46 8.98
CA ALA A 233 -8.99 1.55 9.71
C ALA A 233 -9.85 2.75 9.29
N ILE A 234 -9.21 3.84 8.85
CA ILE A 234 -9.89 5.02 8.32
C ILE A 234 -10.31 4.79 6.87
N ALA A 235 -9.43 4.17 6.09
CA ALA A 235 -9.54 4.15 4.65
C ALA A 235 -10.21 2.90 4.08
N ASP A 236 -10.24 1.76 4.74
CA ASP A 236 -10.77 0.50 4.16
C ASP A 236 -11.97 -0.03 4.95
N PRO A 237 -13.18 -0.11 4.36
CA PRO A 237 -14.39 -0.51 5.07
C PRO A 237 -14.40 -1.98 5.49
N ASP A 238 -13.53 -2.84 4.93
CA ASP A 238 -13.43 -4.24 5.33
C ASP A 238 -12.59 -4.41 6.62
N VAL A 239 -11.92 -3.36 7.11
CA VAL A 239 -11.14 -3.36 8.36
C VAL A 239 -12.06 -3.06 9.55
N GLU A 240 -12.31 -4.06 10.40
CA GLU A 240 -13.23 -3.96 11.54
C GLU A 240 -12.49 -3.60 12.84
N ALA A 241 -11.20 -3.94 12.95
CA ALA A 241 -10.39 -3.63 14.13
C ALA A 241 -8.90 -3.53 13.79
N ILE A 242 -8.14 -2.89 14.68
CA ILE A 242 -6.69 -2.79 14.56
C ILE A 242 -5.99 -3.08 15.89
N VAL A 243 -4.77 -3.61 15.78
CA VAL A 243 -3.85 -3.85 16.91
C VAL A 243 -2.47 -3.30 16.51
N PRO A 244 -2.30 -1.96 16.46
CA PRO A 244 -1.02 -1.34 16.08
C PRO A 244 -0.01 -1.41 17.22
N PHE A 245 1.28 -1.55 16.87
CA PHE A 245 2.38 -1.56 17.82
C PHE A 245 3.37 -0.43 17.52
N ALA A 246 4.00 0.11 18.57
CA ALA A 246 5.06 1.11 18.50
C ALA A 246 4.69 2.39 17.72
N ILE A 247 3.40 2.70 17.64
CA ILE A 247 2.86 3.98 17.16
C ILE A 247 1.48 4.23 17.77
N ASP A 248 1.43 5.19 18.69
CA ASP A 248 0.20 5.67 19.31
C ASP A 248 0.30 7.20 19.43
N LEU A 249 0.13 7.87 18.30
CA LEU A 249 0.22 9.33 18.15
C LEU A 249 -1.13 9.86 17.63
N LEU A 250 -2.20 9.64 18.40
CA LEU A 250 -3.55 10.07 18.02
C LEU A 250 -3.69 11.60 17.99
N ASP A 251 -3.15 12.29 18.99
CA ASP A 251 -2.97 13.75 19.00
C ASP A 251 -1.50 14.04 18.74
N ILE A 252 -1.14 14.15 17.46
CA ILE A 252 0.25 14.31 17.03
C ILE A 252 0.84 15.59 17.64
N ASP A 253 0.11 16.71 17.62
CA ASP A 253 0.62 17.99 18.10
C ASP A 253 0.93 17.94 19.61
N ALA A 254 -0.03 17.47 20.42
CA ALA A 254 0.19 17.33 21.86
C ALA A 254 1.29 16.31 22.19
N SER A 255 1.37 15.21 21.43
CA SER A 255 2.37 14.17 21.64
C SER A 255 3.78 14.66 21.30
N LEU A 256 3.95 15.38 20.18
CA LEU A 256 5.23 15.94 19.76
C LEU A 256 5.71 17.02 20.74
N GLU A 257 4.81 17.90 21.19
CA GLU A 257 5.12 18.89 22.22
C GLU A 257 5.57 18.21 23.52
N HIS A 258 4.84 17.19 23.97
CA HIS A 258 5.20 16.44 25.17
C HIS A 258 6.57 15.75 25.04
N ILE A 259 6.86 15.15 23.88
CA ILE A 259 8.16 14.54 23.59
C ILE A 259 9.27 15.60 23.66
N TYR A 260 9.10 16.74 22.99
CA TYR A 260 10.10 17.83 22.98
C TYR A 260 10.39 18.37 24.38
N GLN A 261 9.35 18.59 25.18
CA GLN A 261 9.48 19.07 26.56
C GLN A 261 10.15 18.01 27.46
N SER A 262 9.81 16.74 27.31
CA SER A 262 10.39 15.64 28.08
C SER A 262 11.89 15.46 27.84
N TYR A 263 12.37 15.86 26.66
CA TYR A 263 13.79 15.87 26.28
C TYR A 263 14.47 17.22 26.54
N GLY A 264 13.87 18.08 27.38
CA GLY A 264 14.48 19.33 27.84
C GLY A 264 14.61 20.37 26.72
N GLY A 265 13.62 20.47 25.84
CA GLY A 265 13.64 21.38 24.70
C GLY A 265 14.54 20.89 23.55
N ASN A 266 14.68 19.58 23.40
CA ASN A 266 15.41 18.96 22.30
C ASN A 266 14.59 17.83 21.68
N TRP A 267 14.87 17.49 20.43
CA TRP A 267 14.24 16.35 19.78
C TRP A 267 15.03 15.06 20.02
N PRO A 268 14.36 13.90 20.23
CA PRO A 268 15.03 12.61 20.30
C PRO A 268 15.74 12.28 18.99
N ILE A 269 16.82 11.51 19.05
CA ILE A 269 17.59 11.11 17.86
C ILE A 269 16.74 10.37 16.82
N THR A 270 15.67 9.69 17.25
CA THR A 270 14.73 8.98 16.36
C THR A 270 13.96 9.92 15.43
N PHE A 271 13.82 11.21 15.77
CA PHE A 271 13.18 12.22 14.93
C PHE A 271 14.13 12.88 13.93
N TYR A 272 15.43 12.57 13.99
CA TYR A 272 16.42 13.20 13.12
C TYR A 272 16.12 13.06 11.61
N PRO A 273 15.60 11.92 11.10
CA PRO A 273 15.17 11.82 9.71
C PRO A 273 14.09 12.83 9.33
N LEU A 274 13.15 13.14 10.24
CA LEU A 274 12.04 14.08 10.01
C LEU A 274 12.50 15.55 10.07
N LEU A 275 13.56 15.84 10.83
CA LEU A 275 14.07 17.20 11.04
C LEU A 275 15.12 17.59 10.00
N SER A 276 15.95 16.63 9.56
CA SER A 276 17.07 16.86 8.64
C SER A 276 16.68 16.96 7.16
N THR A 277 15.41 16.77 6.82
CA THR A 277 14.87 16.95 5.47
C THR A 277 14.56 18.39 5.12
N ARG A 278 14.53 19.30 6.12
CA ARG A 278 14.24 20.73 5.91
C ARG A 278 15.44 21.56 5.46
N ASP A 279 16.65 21.04 5.69
CA ASP A 279 17.93 21.72 5.43
C ASP A 279 18.67 21.18 4.19
N ARG A 280 18.00 20.44 3.30
CA ARG A 280 18.58 19.86 2.08
C ARG A 280 17.89 20.35 0.81
#